data_AF-M0PPG0-F1
#
_entry.id   AF-M0PPG0-F1
#
_cell.length_a   1.000
_cell.length_b   1.000
_cell.length_c   1.000
_cell.angle_alpha   90.00
_cell.angle_beta   90.00
_cell.angle_gamma   90.00
#
_symmetry.space_group_name_H-M   'P 1'
#
loop_
_entity.id
_entity.type
_entity.pdbx_description
1 polymer ?
#
loop_
_entity_poly.entity_id
_entity_poly.type
_entity_poly.pdbx_seq_one_letter_code
_entity_poly.pdbx_strand_id
1 'polypeptide(L)' 'MTTLWTTDESATSNVEVVDGLTDRQRPVLELAVEAGYFERPRHTNTGELADALDISRATFTQHLRAARRTVFVAEVHR' A
#
# COMPACT_ATOMS: atom_id res chain seq x y z
N MET A 1 -10.49 26.81 27.40
CA MET A 1 -9.80 27.30 26.20
C MET A 1 -8.61 26.38 25.97
N THR A 2 -8.80 25.31 25.18
CA THR A 2 -7.74 24.38 24.77
C THR A 2 -7.95 24.13 23.30
N THR A 3 -7.04 24.63 22.47
CA THR A 3 -7.15 24.54 21.02
C THR A 3 -6.90 23.11 20.58
N LEU A 4 -7.93 22.55 19.99
CA LEU A 4 -7.95 21.39 19.10
C LEU A 4 -6.96 21.63 17.95
N TRP A 5 -5.90 20.82 17.82
CA TRP A 5 -5.21 20.56 16.54
C TRP A 5 -4.16 19.46 16.75
N THR A 6 -4.37 18.24 16.22
CA THR A 6 -3.33 17.32 15.70
C THR A 6 -4.03 16.12 15.04
N THR A 7 -4.78 16.32 13.95
CA THR A 7 -5.21 15.17 13.12
C THR A 7 -5.28 15.43 11.62
N ASP A 8 -5.16 16.68 11.15
CA ASP A 8 -5.35 16.96 9.71
C ASP A 8 -4.09 16.78 8.85
N GLU A 9 -2.90 16.95 9.43
CA GLU A 9 -1.64 16.94 8.68
C GLU A 9 -1.23 15.53 8.22
N SER A 10 -1.46 14.51 9.04
CA SER A 10 -1.14 13.10 8.70
C SER A 10 -2.13 12.46 7.74
N ALA A 11 -3.38 12.95 7.70
CA ALA A 11 -4.39 12.46 6.76
C ALA A 11 -4.07 12.94 5.34
N THR A 12 -3.70 14.22 5.20
CA THR A 12 -3.31 14.81 3.92
C THR A 12 -2.09 14.12 3.33
N SER A 13 -1.08 13.82 4.15
CA SER A 13 0.16 13.18 3.70
C SER A 13 -0.02 11.72 3.25
N ASN A 14 -0.91 10.96 3.92
CA ASN A 14 -1.25 9.59 3.48
C ASN A 14 -2.01 9.60 2.14
N VAL A 15 -2.89 10.59 1.93
CA VAL A 15 -3.65 10.72 0.68
C VAL A 15 -2.69 11.02 -0.50
N GLU A 16 -1.72 11.91 -0.33
CA GLU A 16 -0.71 12.22 -1.37
C GLU A 16 0.13 11.00 -1.77
N VAL A 17 0.53 10.17 -0.81
CA VAL A 17 1.32 8.95 -1.10
C VAL A 17 0.48 7.94 -1.88
N VAL A 18 -0.81 7.82 -1.56
CA VAL A 18 -1.74 6.92 -2.27
C VAL A 18 -2.06 7.43 -3.68
N ASP A 19 -2.17 8.75 -3.87
CA ASP A 19 -2.40 9.38 -5.18
C ASP A 19 -1.22 9.19 -6.15
N GLY A 20 -0.01 8.95 -5.64
CA GLY A 20 1.16 8.61 -6.45
C GLY A 20 1.13 7.18 -7.04
N LEU A 21 0.24 6.31 -6.56
CA LEU A 21 0.12 4.93 -7.03
C LEU A 21 -0.72 4.86 -8.31
N THR A 22 -0.29 4.00 -9.25
CA THR A 22 -1.10 3.73 -10.45
C THR A 22 -2.31 2.84 -10.13
N ASP A 23 -3.30 2.82 -11.02
CA ASP A 23 -4.49 1.96 -10.94
C ASP A 23 -4.18 0.46 -10.76
N ARG A 24 -2.98 0.02 -11.16
CA ARG A 24 -2.52 -1.37 -11.00
C ARG A 24 -1.70 -1.60 -9.73
N GLN A 25 -1.12 -0.55 -9.16
CA GLN A 25 -0.30 -0.59 -7.95
C GLN A 25 -1.17 -0.47 -6.69
N ARG A 26 -2.14 0.44 -6.71
CA ARG A 26 -3.03 0.73 -5.59
C ARG A 26 -3.78 -0.51 -5.07
N PRO A 27 -4.59 -1.23 -5.89
CA PRO A 27 -5.34 -2.37 -5.40
C PRO A 27 -4.44 -3.52 -4.92
N VAL A 28 -3.24 -3.66 -5.50
CA VAL A 28 -2.28 -4.68 -5.09
C VAL A 28 -1.68 -4.37 -3.71
N LEU A 29 -1.37 -3.11 -3.44
CA LEU A 29 -0.83 -2.69 -2.16
C LEU A 29 -1.90 -2.71 -1.06
N GLU A 30 -3.10 -2.19 -1.35
CA GLU A 30 -4.25 -2.20 -0.44
C GLU A 30 -4.59 -3.63 -0.01
N LEU A 31 -4.79 -4.53 -0.97
CA LEU A 31 -5.10 -5.93 -0.67
C LEU A 31 -3.98 -6.60 0.15
N ALA A 32 -2.71 -6.33 -0.16
CA ALA A 32 -1.60 -6.88 0.61
C ALA A 32 -1.59 -6.38 2.07
N VAL A 33 -1.96 -5.13 2.31
CA VAL A 33 -2.07 -4.57 3.67
C VAL A 33 -3.26 -5.20 4.39
N GLU A 34 -4.45 -5.18 3.78
CA GLU A 34 -5.69 -5.69 4.37
C GLU A 34 -5.63 -7.18 4.68
N ALA A 35 -4.96 -7.98 3.83
CA ALA A 35 -4.81 -9.41 4.03
C ALA A 35 -3.65 -9.79 4.97
N GLY A 36 -2.97 -8.81 5.59
CA GLY A 36 -1.90 -9.07 6.55
C GLY A 36 -0.62 -9.65 5.92
N TYR A 37 -0.34 -9.36 4.63
CA TYR A 37 0.85 -9.86 3.93
C TYR A 37 2.16 -9.40 4.59
N PHE A 38 2.13 -8.21 5.19
CA PHE A 38 3.28 -7.59 5.84
C PHE A 38 3.50 -8.04 7.28
N GLU A 39 2.52 -8.71 7.89
CA GLU A 39 2.51 -9.09 9.30
C GLU A 39 3.44 -10.28 9.60
N ARG A 40 3.65 -10.55 10.90
CA ARG A 40 4.39 -11.69 11.40
C ARG A 40 3.65 -12.32 12.59
N PRO A 41 3.18 -13.59 12.50
CA PRO A 41 3.21 -14.47 11.32
C PRO A 41 2.40 -13.89 10.14
N ARG A 42 2.70 -14.29 8.91
CA ARG A 42 1.92 -13.85 7.76
C ARG A 42 0.60 -14.61 7.72
N HIS A 43 -0.49 -13.90 7.49
CA HIS A 43 -1.82 -14.50 7.32
C HIS A 43 -2.13 -14.90 5.86
N THR A 44 -1.29 -14.46 4.91
CA THR A 44 -1.49 -14.72 3.47
C THR A 44 -0.16 -14.83 2.72
N ASN A 45 -0.21 -15.24 1.45
CA ASN A 45 0.92 -15.28 0.52
C ASN A 45 0.62 -14.68 -0.86
N THR A 46 1.66 -14.41 -1.66
CA THR A 46 1.48 -13.74 -2.97
C THR A 46 0.73 -14.54 -4.02
N GLY A 47 0.56 -15.85 -3.84
CA GLY A 47 -0.31 -16.66 -4.71
C GLY A 47 -1.77 -16.37 -4.43
N GLU A 48 -2.20 -16.52 -3.17
CA GLU A 48 -3.58 -16.24 -2.73
C GLU A 48 -4.04 -14.82 -3.10
N LEU A 49 -3.16 -13.83 -2.93
CA LEU A 49 -3.47 -12.43 -3.27
C LEU A 49 -3.52 -12.19 -4.78
N ALA A 50 -2.75 -12.95 -5.57
CA ALA A 50 -2.81 -12.87 -7.02
C ALA A 50 -4.11 -13.49 -7.54
N ASP A 51 -4.52 -14.62 -6.97
CA ASP A 51 -5.78 -15.30 -7.27
C ASP A 51 -6.98 -14.40 -6.95
N ALA A 52 -6.94 -13.67 -5.82
CA ALA A 52 -7.99 -12.73 -5.43
C ALA A 52 -8.18 -11.55 -6.40
N LEU A 53 -7.14 -11.21 -7.18
CA LEU A 53 -7.18 -10.15 -8.20
C LEU A 53 -7.29 -10.70 -9.63
N ASP A 54 -7.42 -12.02 -9.80
CA ASP A 54 -7.43 -12.71 -11.09
C ASP A 54 -6.23 -12.35 -11.99
N ILE A 55 -5.03 -12.33 -11.40
CA ILE A 55 -3.77 -12.07 -12.11
C ILE A 55 -2.71 -13.13 -11.78
N SER A 56 -1.66 -13.20 -12.60
CA SER A 56 -0.55 -14.10 -12.28
C SER A 56 0.21 -13.63 -11.02
N ARG A 57 0.76 -14.58 -10.25
CA ARG A 57 1.66 -14.29 -9.12
C ARG A 57 2.84 -13.40 -9.50
N ALA A 58 3.35 -13.54 -10.73
CA ALA A 58 4.43 -12.70 -11.25
C ALA A 58 3.98 -11.25 -11.43
N THR A 59 2.81 -11.04 -12.04
CA THR A 59 2.17 -9.73 -12.21
C THR A 59 1.90 -9.08 -10.86
N PHE A 60 1.31 -9.82 -9.90
CA PHE A 60 1.09 -9.33 -8.54
C PHE A 60 2.38 -8.88 -7.88
N THR A 61 3.43 -9.71 -7.92
CA THR A 61 4.73 -9.38 -7.31
C THR A 61 5.39 -8.17 -7.98
N GLN A 62 5.26 -8.02 -9.30
CA GLN A 62 5.77 -6.85 -10.03
C GLN A 62 5.05 -5.57 -9.59
N HIS A 63 3.72 -5.59 -9.55
CA HIS A 63 2.92 -4.45 -9.12
C HIS A 63 3.18 -4.10 -7.65
N LEU A 64 3.30 -5.10 -6.76
CA LEU A 64 3.60 -4.87 -5.35
C LEU A 64 4.98 -4.24 -5.15
N ARG A 65 5.99 -4.67 -5.92
CA ARG A 65 7.32 -4.06 -5.90
C ARG A 65 7.29 -2.61 -6.38
N ALA A 66 6.56 -2.35 -7.47
CA ALA A 66 6.42 -1.00 -8.00
C ALA A 66 5.70 -0.07 -7.01
N ALA A 67 4.58 -0.53 -6.43
CA ALA A 67 3.82 0.19 -5.42
C ALA A 67 4.67 0.54 -4.19
N ARG A 68 5.40 -0.45 -3.63
CA ARG A 68 6.33 -0.23 -2.51
C ARG A 68 7.41 0.79 -2.84
N ARG A 69 7.95 0.76 -4.07
CA ARG A 69 8.96 1.74 -4.50
C ARG A 69 8.39 3.15 -4.50
N THR A 70 7.19 3.34 -5.05
CA THR A 70 6.51 4.65 -5.05
C THR A 70 6.36 5.18 -3.62
N VAL A 71 5.82 4.35 -2.71
CA VAL A 71 5.66 4.72 -1.28
C VAL A 71 7.01 5.05 -0.64
N PHE A 72 8.03 4.21 -0.80
CA PHE A 72 9.33 4.45 -0.17
C PHE A 72 10.03 5.69 -0.73
N VAL A 73 9.92 5.97 -2.03
CA VAL A 73 10.48 7.19 -2.61
C VAL A 73 9.77 8.41 -2.05
N ALA A 74 8.44 8.39 -1.94
CA ALA A 74 7.67 9.48 -1.34
C ALA A 74 8.07 9.72 0.12
N GLU A 75 8.24 8.66 0.91
CA GLU A 75 8.59 8.76 2.33
C GLU A 75 10.06 9.15 2.58
N VAL A 76 11.00 8.71 1.75
CA VAL A 76 12.44 9.04 1.91
C VAL A 76 12.75 10.50 1.53
N HIS A 77 11.95 11.10 0.65
CA HIS A 77 12.12 12.50 0.23
C HIS A 77 11.35 13.50 1.10
N ARG A 78 10.72 13.04 2.19
CA ARG A 78 10.12 13.87 3.24
C ARG A 78 11.14 14.16 4.33
#